data_AF-A0A419HJ34-F1
#
_entry.id   AF-A0A419HJ34-F1
#
_cell.length_a   1.000
_cell.length_b   1.000
_cell.length_c   1.000
_cell.angle_alpha   90.00
_cell.angle_beta   90.00
_cell.angle_gamma   90.00
#
_symmetry.space_group_name_H-M   'P 1'
#
loop_
_entity.id
_entity.type
_entity.pdbx_description
1 polymer ?
#
loop_
_entity_poly.entity_id
_entity_poly.type
_entity_poly.pdbx_seq_one_letter_code
_entity_poly.pdbx_strand_id
1 'polypeptide(L)'
;MSTTETVASTIKAHILAEFLPGTPSEELDNSYDLIDNGVVDSLGLLRLISWVEQRFHVPLDEVELSPDDFRSIDAIGHFVEASTRS
;
A
#
# COMPACT_ATOMS: atom_id res chain seq x y z
N MET A 1 -16.83 -12.49 -13.47
CA MET A 1 -16.18 -12.21 -12.18
C MET A 1 -15.92 -10.73 -12.16
N SER A 2 -16.58 -10.00 -11.27
CA SER A 2 -16.59 -8.54 -11.25
C SER A 2 -15.19 -8.03 -10.91
N THR A 3 -14.49 -7.46 -11.88
CA THR A 3 -13.24 -6.75 -11.63
C THR A 3 -13.58 -5.40 -11.00
N THR A 4 -14.04 -5.42 -9.76
CA THR A 4 -13.96 -4.24 -8.91
C THR A 4 -12.49 -4.17 -8.51
N GLU A 5 -11.73 -3.33 -9.20
CA GLU A 5 -10.33 -3.06 -8.86
C GLU A 5 -10.31 -2.39 -7.48
N THR A 6 -10.08 -3.18 -6.43
CA THR A 6 -9.99 -2.69 -5.05
C THR A 6 -8.67 -1.94 -4.87
N VAL A 7 -8.67 -0.94 -3.98
CA VAL A 7 -7.48 -0.19 -3.56
C VAL A 7 -6.31 -1.13 -3.24
N ALA A 8 -6.57 -2.20 -2.47
CA ALA A 8 -5.59 -3.23 -2.13
C ALA A 8 -4.93 -3.88 -3.35
N SER A 9 -5.67 -4.23 -4.40
CA SER A 9 -5.12 -4.83 -5.62
C SER A 9 -4.17 -3.89 -6.36
N THR A 10 -4.47 -2.58 -6.37
CA THR A 10 -3.63 -1.56 -6.98
C THR A 10 -2.32 -1.38 -6.19
N ILE A 11 -2.42 -1.29 -4.86
CA ILE A 11 -1.25 -1.21 -3.97
C ILE A 11 -0.38 -2.45 -4.14
N LYS A 12 -1.00 -3.64 -4.15
CA LYS A 12 -0.30 -4.90 -4.34
C LYS A 12 0.48 -4.96 -5.64
N ALA A 13 -0.13 -4.55 -6.76
CA ALA A 13 0.55 -4.49 -8.04
C ALA A 13 1.75 -3.54 -8.02
N HIS A 14 1.62 -2.39 -7.36
CA HIS A 14 2.72 -1.44 -7.18
C HIS A 14 3.85 -2.03 -6.31
N ILE A 15 3.51 -2.69 -5.21
CA ILE A 15 4.49 -3.35 -4.33
C ILE A 15 5.30 -4.40 -5.10
N LEU A 16 4.62 -5.24 -5.88
CA LEU A 16 5.27 -6.30 -6.67
C LEU A 16 6.15 -5.71 -7.78
N ALA A 17 5.74 -4.60 -8.40
CA ALA A 17 6.52 -3.96 -9.44
C ALA A 17 7.78 -3.27 -8.89
N GLU A 18 7.66 -2.57 -7.77
CA GLU A 18 8.75 -1.74 -7.22
C GLU A 18 9.66 -2.50 -6.24
N PHE A 19 9.11 -3.40 -5.42
CA PHE A 19 9.84 -4.02 -4.31
C PHE A 19 10.06 -5.54 -4.48
N LEU A 20 9.14 -6.25 -5.13
CA LEU A 20 9.21 -7.71 -5.30
C LEU A 20 9.10 -8.16 -6.77
N PRO A 21 9.98 -7.66 -7.67
CA PRO A 21 9.90 -7.97 -9.09
C PRO A 21 10.06 -9.47 -9.34
N GLY A 22 9.11 -10.06 -10.05
CA GLY A 22 9.10 -11.49 -10.37
C GLY A 22 8.34 -12.38 -9.37
N THR A 23 7.81 -11.80 -8.29
CA THR A 23 6.92 -12.51 -7.36
C THR A 23 5.48 -12.47 -7.88
N PRO A 24 4.76 -13.61 -7.92
CA PRO A 24 3.35 -13.62 -8.27
C PRO A 24 2.51 -12.89 -7.20
N SER A 25 1.44 -12.22 -7.63
CA SER A 25 0.50 -11.59 -6.69
C SER A 25 -0.24 -12.59 -5.80
N GLU A 26 -0.18 -13.87 -6.12
CA GLU A 26 -0.76 -14.97 -5.35
C GLU A 26 0.09 -15.32 -4.12
N GLU A 27 1.40 -15.07 -4.19
CA GLU A 27 2.36 -15.44 -3.14
C GLU A 27 2.50 -14.36 -2.06
N LEU A 28 2.11 -13.13 -2.37
CA LEU A 28 2.10 -12.04 -1.40
C LEU A 28 0.72 -11.96 -0.73
N ASP A 29 0.63 -12.24 0.55
CA ASP A 29 -0.63 -12.02 1.29
C ASP A 29 -0.87 -10.52 1.52
N ASN A 30 -2.12 -10.08 1.59
CA ASN A 30 -2.39 -8.66 1.85
C ASN A 30 -2.07 -8.26 3.30
N SER A 31 -2.10 -9.23 4.22
CA SER A 31 -1.70 -9.09 5.61
C SER A 31 -0.18 -9.27 5.81
N TYR A 32 0.56 -9.53 4.73
CA TYR A 32 2.02 -9.68 4.79
C TYR A 32 2.68 -8.38 5.24
N ASP A 33 3.60 -8.52 6.19
CA ASP A 33 4.31 -7.39 6.76
C ASP A 33 5.46 -6.96 5.86
N LEU A 34 5.27 -5.84 5.17
CA LEU A 34 6.24 -5.33 4.21
C LEU A 34 7.46 -4.71 4.91
N ILE A 35 7.32 -4.21 6.13
CA ILE A 35 8.37 -3.50 6.84
C ILE A 35 9.23 -4.48 7.64
N ASP A 36 8.62 -5.33 8.47
CA ASP A 36 9.37 -6.28 9.30
C ASP A 36 10.10 -7.34 8.45
N ASN A 37 9.54 -7.71 7.29
CA ASN A 37 10.21 -8.63 6.35
C ASN A 37 11.26 -7.92 5.47
N GLY A 38 11.44 -6.61 5.60
CA GLY A 38 12.43 -5.85 4.83
C GLY A 38 12.11 -5.71 3.35
N VAL A 39 10.83 -5.83 2.96
CA VAL A 39 10.39 -5.55 1.59
C VAL A 39 10.38 -4.05 1.34
N VAL A 40 9.94 -3.28 2.34
CA VAL A 40 9.85 -1.82 2.31
C VAL A 40 10.76 -1.26 3.40
N ASP A 41 11.86 -0.66 2.97
CA ASP A 41 12.74 0.13 3.84
C ASP A 41 12.14 1.51 4.16
N SER A 42 12.76 2.26 5.07
CA SER A 42 12.36 3.63 5.43
C SER A 42 12.26 4.59 4.23
N LEU A 43 13.15 4.47 3.25
CA LEU A 43 13.08 5.24 1.99
C LEU A 43 12.00 4.70 1.04
N GLY A 44 11.75 3.39 1.05
CA GLY A 44 10.67 2.76 0.31
C GLY A 44 9.31 3.24 0.78
N LEU A 45 9.14 3.35 2.10
CA LEU A 45 7.93 3.82 2.75
C LEU A 45 7.58 5.24 2.31
N LEU A 46 8.53 6.18 2.32
CA LEU A 46 8.30 7.54 1.85
C LEU A 46 7.86 7.59 0.38
N ARG A 47 8.48 6.77 -0.49
CA ARG A 47 8.07 6.65 -1.89
C ARG A 47 6.65 6.09 -2.03
N LEU A 48 6.31 5.08 -1.23
CA LEU A 48 4.99 4.47 -1.21
C LEU A 48 3.92 5.47 -0.75
N ILE A 49 4.18 6.22 0.31
CA ILE A 49 3.32 7.31 0.80
C ILE A 49 3.06 8.31 -0.33
N SER A 50 4.12 8.88 -0.94
CA SER A 50 3.96 9.85 -2.03
C SER A 50 3.23 9.26 -3.25
N TRP A 51 3.42 7.97 -3.55
CA TRP A 51 2.69 7.31 -4.62
C TRP A 51 1.20 7.14 -4.27
N VAL A 52 0.87 6.70 -3.05
CA VAL A 52 -0.53 6.55 -2.59
C VAL A 52 -1.25 7.88 -2.62
N GLU A 53 -0.64 8.94 -2.09
CA GLU A 53 -1.16 10.30 -2.13
C GLU A 53 -1.50 10.72 -3.55
N GLN A 54 -0.55 10.61 -4.49
CA GLN A 54 -0.77 11.00 -5.89
C GLN A 54 -1.78 10.09 -6.60
N ARG A 55 -1.77 8.79 -6.31
CA ARG A 55 -2.61 7.79 -6.98
C ARG A 55 -4.08 7.89 -6.57
N PHE A 56 -4.34 8.18 -5.30
CA PHE A 56 -5.67 8.20 -4.70
C PHE A 56 -6.16 9.61 -4.36
N HIS A 57 -5.33 10.65 -4.58
CA HIS A 57 -5.63 12.05 -4.24
C HIS A 57 -6.04 12.24 -2.78
N VAL A 58 -5.40 11.47 -1.89
CA VAL A 58 -5.63 11.54 -0.45
C VAL A 58 -4.57 12.45 0.16
N PRO A 59 -4.94 13.51 0.91
CA PRO A 59 -3.99 14.41 1.55
C PRO A 59 -3.33 13.72 2.75
N LEU A 60 -2.32 12.89 2.48
CA LEU A 60 -1.60 12.14 3.50
C LEU A 60 -0.80 13.06 4.44
N ASP A 61 -0.41 14.25 3.96
CA ASP A 61 0.31 15.26 4.71
C ASP A 61 -0.47 15.82 5.92
N GLU A 62 -1.80 15.80 5.86
CA GLU A 62 -2.68 16.31 6.91
C GLU A 62 -3.08 15.22 7.92
N VAL A 63 -2.74 13.96 7.63
CA VAL A 63 -3.07 12.81 8.46
C VAL A 63 -1.82 12.30 9.16
N GLU A 64 -1.95 11.96 10.45
CA GLU A 64 -0.85 11.33 11.18
C GLU A 64 -0.62 9.92 10.65
N LEU A 65 0.37 9.76 9.77
CA LEU A 65 0.75 8.45 9.23
C LEU A 65 1.64 7.71 10.22
N SER A 66 1.22 6.53 10.65
CA SER A 66 2.05 5.61 11.41
C SER A 66 2.72 4.59 10.48
N PRO A 67 3.91 4.07 10.82
CA PRO A 67 4.47 2.88 10.17
C PRO A 67 3.48 1.70 10.15
N ASP A 68 2.60 1.59 11.15
CA ASP A 68 1.56 0.55 11.20
C ASP A 68 0.53 0.69 10.07
N ASP A 69 0.22 1.91 9.62
CA ASP A 69 -0.74 2.15 8.52
C ASP A 69 -0.17 1.69 7.17
N PHE A 70 1.15 1.60 7.05
CA PHE A 70 1.87 1.14 5.86
C PHE A 70 2.55 -0.21 6.02
N ARG A 71 2.25 -0.91 7.12
CA ARG A 71 2.85 -2.20 7.44
C ARG A 71 2.45 -3.30 6.47
N SER A 72 1.23 -3.24 5.94
CA SER A 72 0.67 -4.26 5.06
C SER A 72 -0.24 -3.65 3.99
N ILE A 73 -0.53 -4.40 2.93
CA ILE A 73 -1.41 -3.94 1.84
C ILE A 73 -2.82 -3.66 2.38
N ASP A 74 -3.32 -4.51 3.28
CA ASP A 74 -4.64 -4.31 3.89
C ASP A 74 -4.69 -3.05 4.76
N ALA A 75 -3.62 -2.76 5.53
CA ALA A 75 -3.55 -1.53 6.33
C ALA A 75 -3.63 -0.28 5.46
N ILE A 76 -2.84 -0.23 4.38
CA ILE A 76 -2.84 0.88 3.43
C ILE A 76 -4.21 0.99 2.74
N GLY A 77 -4.78 -0.14 2.33
CA GLY A 77 -6.10 -0.20 1.72
C GLY A 77 -7.17 0.38 2.63
N HIS A 78 -7.19 -0.05 3.89
CA HIS A 78 -8.10 0.48 4.91
C HIS A 78 -7.93 1.97 5.15
N PHE A 79 -6.68 2.43 5.23
CA PHE A 79 -6.37 3.84 5.41
C PHE A 79 -6.92 4.68 4.25
N VAL A 80 -6.61 4.30 3.01
CA VAL A 80 -7.07 5.01 1.81
C VAL A 80 -8.59 4.99 1.71
N GLU A 81 -9.23 3.84 1.96
CA GLU A 81 -10.69 3.75 1.95
C GLU A 81 -11.35 4.63 3.02
N ALA A 82 -10.75 4.74 4.20
CA ALA A 82 -11.21 5.63 5.25
C ALA A 82 -11.11 7.10 4.83
N SER A 83 -9.99 7.52 4.24
CA SER A 83 -9.78 8.90 3.79
C SER A 83 -10.62 9.29 2.57
N THR A 84 -10.94 8.35 1.68
CA THR A 84 -11.74 8.62 0.47
C THR A 84 -13.24 8.74 0.78
N ARG A 85 -13.69 8.27 1.95
CA ARG A 85 -15.12 8.29 2.37
C ARG A 85 -15.49 9.54 3.17
N SER A 86 -14.51 10.35 3.59
CA SER A 86 -14.68 11.64 4.28
C SER A 86 -14.83 12.81 3.32
#